data_AF-A0AAU3SED1-F1
#
_entry.id   AF-A0AAU3SED1-F1
#
_cell.length_a   1.000
_cell.length_b   1.000
_cell.length_c   1.000
_cell.angle_alpha   90.00
_cell.angle_beta   90.00
_cell.angle_gamma   90.00
#
_symmetry.space_group_name_H-M   'P 1'
#
loop_
_entity.id
_entity.type
_entity.pdbx_description
1 polymer ?
#
loop_
_entity_poly.entity_id
_entity_poly.type
_entity_poly.pdbx_seq_one_letter_code
_entity_poly.pdbx_strand_id
1 'polypeptide(L)'
;MSEVRGENTDADAELAWKAAELATAWVSVSTPLTESQGWTLVGLQHMGSGQGEMYAWNKVGAWQRQLTEVLAADDGSEESRHRVTAAKRAAASAMRDMLLAGIPAGVQTNQTWSDGLGPDPREELRRFVETHTGRVA
;
A
#
# COMPACT_ATOMS: atom_id res chain seq x y z
N MET A 1 12.44 -20.42 22.95
CA MET A 1 11.39 -20.33 21.91
C MET A 1 11.53 -18.98 21.21
N SER A 2 12.47 -18.85 20.27
CA SER A 2 12.80 -17.54 19.66
C SER A 2 12.97 -17.61 18.13
N GLU A 3 12.22 -18.49 17.45
CA GLU A 3 12.25 -18.61 15.97
C GLU A 3 11.06 -17.94 15.25
N VAL A 4 10.03 -17.50 15.96
CA VAL A 4 8.78 -17.00 15.33
C VAL A 4 8.87 -15.55 14.83
N ARG A 5 9.96 -14.84 15.12
CA ARG A 5 10.07 -13.40 14.82
C ARG A 5 10.62 -13.07 13.42
N GLY A 6 11.24 -14.05 12.72
CA GLY A 6 11.87 -13.86 11.41
C GLY A 6 10.98 -14.23 10.22
N GLU A 7 10.27 -15.35 10.27
CA GLU A 7 9.42 -15.83 9.17
C GLU A 7 8.20 -14.95 8.91
N ASN A 8 7.61 -14.39 9.98
CA ASN A 8 6.44 -13.52 9.83
C ASN A 8 6.79 -12.20 9.14
N THR A 9 8.00 -11.66 9.33
CA THR A 9 8.42 -10.42 8.67
C THR A 9 8.65 -10.56 7.17
N ASP A 10 9.18 -11.71 6.72
CA ASP A 10 9.42 -11.93 5.29
C ASP A 10 8.11 -12.17 4.53
N ALA A 11 7.20 -12.96 5.11
CA ALA A 11 5.86 -13.15 4.56
C ALA A 11 5.06 -11.84 4.52
N ASP A 12 5.11 -11.04 5.59
CA ASP A 12 4.48 -9.73 5.66
C ASP A 12 5.06 -8.76 4.60
N ALA A 13 6.39 -8.80 4.41
CA ALA A 13 7.06 -7.99 3.41
C ALA A 13 6.66 -8.40 1.98
N GLU A 14 6.58 -9.70 1.69
CA GLU A 14 6.11 -10.19 0.39
C GLU A 14 4.65 -9.78 0.11
N LEU A 15 3.79 -9.91 1.12
CA LEU A 15 2.39 -9.55 1.02
C LEU A 15 2.20 -8.04 0.78
N ALA A 16 2.91 -7.22 1.55
CA ALA A 16 2.94 -5.77 1.38
C ALA A 16 3.50 -5.37 0.01
N TRP A 17 4.50 -6.11 -0.50
CA TRP A 17 5.06 -5.86 -1.83
C TRP A 17 4.04 -6.10 -2.94
N LYS A 18 3.36 -7.25 -2.93
CA LYS A 18 2.30 -7.57 -3.91
C LYS A 18 1.18 -6.53 -3.88
N ALA A 19 0.72 -6.16 -2.69
CA ALA A 19 -0.31 -5.13 -2.52
C ALA A 19 0.16 -3.77 -3.04
N ALA A 20 1.41 -3.40 -2.78
CA ALA A 20 2.00 -2.15 -3.25
C ALA A 20 2.16 -2.09 -4.77
N GLU A 21 2.55 -3.18 -5.43
CA GLU A 21 2.61 -3.27 -6.89
C GLU A 21 1.22 -3.09 -7.52
N LEU A 22 0.20 -3.75 -6.97
CA LEU A 22 -1.19 -3.60 -7.41
C LEU A 22 -1.71 -2.16 -7.23
N ALA A 23 -1.46 -1.56 -6.07
CA ALA A 23 -1.84 -0.17 -5.79
C ALA A 23 -1.14 0.82 -6.74
N THR A 24 0.16 0.60 -6.99
CA THR A 24 0.96 1.43 -7.91
C THR A 24 0.44 1.34 -9.34
N ALA A 25 -0.04 0.15 -9.76
CA ALA A 25 -0.61 -0.06 -11.09
C ALA A 25 -1.92 0.72 -11.35
N TRP A 26 -2.63 1.14 -10.30
CA TRP A 26 -3.83 1.98 -10.44
C TRP A 26 -3.51 3.43 -10.83
N VAL A 27 -2.29 3.90 -10.57
CA VAL A 27 -1.91 5.28 -10.83
C VAL A 27 -1.50 5.46 -12.28
N SER A 28 -2.19 6.37 -12.96
CA SER A 28 -1.82 6.81 -14.31
C SER A 28 -1.91 8.34 -14.41
N VAL A 29 -1.41 8.89 -15.52
CA VAL A 29 -1.50 10.34 -15.79
C VAL A 29 -2.95 10.80 -15.95
N SER A 30 -3.78 9.99 -16.62
CA SER A 30 -5.16 10.32 -16.97
C SER A 30 -6.19 9.90 -15.93
N THR A 31 -5.81 9.01 -15.01
CA THR A 31 -6.72 8.43 -14.03
C THR A 31 -6.04 8.47 -12.66
N PRO A 32 -6.30 9.51 -11.84
CA PRO A 32 -5.92 9.49 -10.44
C PRO A 32 -6.66 8.37 -9.71
N LEU A 33 -6.22 8.04 -8.49
CA LEU A 33 -7.00 7.12 -7.67
C LEU A 33 -8.39 7.70 -7.45
N THR A 34 -9.40 6.84 -7.57
CA THR A 34 -10.73 7.17 -7.09
C THR A 34 -10.70 7.31 -5.57
N GLU A 35 -11.66 8.06 -5.03
CA GLU A 35 -11.80 8.21 -3.58
C GLU A 35 -11.91 6.85 -2.86
N SER A 36 -12.66 5.91 -3.45
CA SER A 36 -12.81 4.55 -2.92
C SER A 36 -11.47 3.78 -2.90
N GLN A 37 -10.65 3.89 -3.95
CA GLN A 37 -9.31 3.29 -3.96
C GLN A 37 -8.40 3.94 -2.91
N GLY A 38 -8.45 5.28 -2.78
CA GLY A 38 -7.71 5.99 -1.74
C GLY A 38 -8.05 5.50 -0.33
N TRP A 39 -9.34 5.40 -0.01
CA TRP A 39 -9.79 4.91 1.30
C TRP A 39 -9.48 3.44 1.54
N THR A 40 -9.50 2.62 0.48
CA THR A 40 -9.03 1.23 0.56
C THR A 40 -7.57 1.17 1.03
N LEU A 41 -6.68 1.98 0.44
CA LEU A 41 -5.26 2.02 0.81
C LEU A 41 -5.02 2.62 2.21
N VAL A 42 -5.89 3.52 2.66
CA VAL A 42 -5.86 4.04 4.05
C VAL A 42 -6.26 2.96 5.05
N GLY A 43 -7.31 2.20 4.76
CA GLY A 43 -7.80 1.13 5.63
C GLY A 43 -6.73 0.06 5.90
N LEU A 44 -5.96 -0.31 4.88
CA LEU A 44 -4.87 -1.29 4.98
C LEU A 44 -3.67 -0.84 5.85
N GLN A 45 -3.64 0.43 6.28
CA GLN A 45 -2.61 0.94 7.19
C GLN A 45 -3.02 0.84 8.66
N HIS A 46 -4.28 0.50 8.97
CA HIS A 46 -4.81 0.22 10.31
C HIS A 46 -4.43 1.23 11.40
N MET A 47 -4.56 2.53 11.08
CA MET A 47 -4.16 3.62 11.98
C MET A 47 -5.06 3.77 13.23
N GLY A 48 -6.20 3.07 13.29
CA GLY A 48 -7.04 2.90 14.48
C GLY A 48 -7.68 4.18 15.02
N SER A 49 -7.62 5.29 14.28
CA SER A 49 -8.19 6.58 14.68
C SER A 49 -8.45 7.46 13.46
N GLY A 50 -9.47 8.31 13.52
CA GLY A 50 -9.77 9.25 12.42
C GLY A 50 -8.62 10.21 12.12
N GLN A 51 -7.85 10.64 13.13
CA GLN A 51 -6.65 11.48 12.90
C GLN A 51 -5.55 10.71 12.17
N GLY A 52 -5.33 9.45 12.55
CA GLY A 52 -4.38 8.58 11.88
C GLY A 52 -4.80 8.24 10.45
N GLU A 53 -6.09 8.01 10.21
CA GLU A 53 -6.66 7.81 8.87
C GLU A 53 -6.49 9.05 7.98
N MET A 54 -6.75 10.25 8.51
CA MET A 54 -6.51 11.50 7.77
C MET A 54 -5.02 11.71 7.46
N TYR A 55 -4.13 11.31 8.38
CA TYR A 55 -2.69 11.32 8.12
C TYR A 55 -2.29 10.34 7.01
N ALA A 56 -2.81 9.11 7.03
CA ALA A 56 -2.60 8.13 5.98
C ALA A 56 -3.17 8.59 4.63
N TRP A 57 -4.34 9.23 4.62
CA TRP A 57 -4.95 9.83 3.43
C TRP A 57 -4.01 10.86 2.78
N ASN A 58 -3.45 11.75 3.59
CA ASN A 58 -2.50 12.76 3.11
C ASN A 58 -1.23 12.13 2.53
N LYS A 59 -0.72 11.05 3.14
CA LYS A 59 0.43 10.29 2.63
C LYS A 59 0.12 9.62 1.29
N VAL A 60 -1.03 8.95 1.16
CA VAL A 60 -1.47 8.34 -0.09
C VAL A 60 -1.61 9.40 -1.18
N GLY A 61 -2.21 10.56 -0.87
CA GLY A 61 -2.33 11.66 -1.82
C GLY A 61 -0.98 12.23 -2.26
N ALA A 62 -0.02 12.38 -1.34
CA ALA A 62 1.33 12.83 -1.68
C ALA A 62 2.09 11.81 -2.56
N TRP A 63 2.02 10.53 -2.18
CA TRP A 63 2.57 9.41 -2.95
C TRP A 63 2.03 9.37 -4.38
N GLN A 64 0.71 9.50 -4.54
CA GLN A 64 0.07 9.52 -5.87
C GLN A 64 0.58 10.70 -6.70
N ARG A 65 0.59 11.92 -6.14
CA ARG A 65 1.03 13.12 -6.86
C ARG A 65 2.47 12.98 -7.36
N GLN A 66 3.38 12.52 -6.51
CA GLN A 66 4.79 12.31 -6.89
C GLN A 66 4.94 11.33 -8.05
N LEU A 67 4.19 10.23 -8.05
CA LEU A 67 4.22 9.28 -9.15
C LEU A 67 3.61 9.88 -10.43
N THR A 68 2.44 10.52 -10.33
CA THR A 68 1.77 11.16 -11.46
C THR A 68 2.63 12.24 -12.11
N GLU A 69 3.38 13.03 -11.33
CA GLU A 69 4.30 14.06 -11.84
C GLU A 69 5.39 13.45 -12.75
N VAL A 70 6.01 12.34 -12.33
CA VAL A 70 7.02 11.67 -13.16
C VAL A 70 6.40 11.03 -14.39
N LEU A 71 5.21 10.43 -14.27
CA LEU A 71 4.50 9.84 -15.40
C LEU A 71 4.06 10.90 -16.42
N ALA A 72 3.66 12.09 -15.96
CA ALA A 72 3.25 13.19 -16.83
C ALA A 72 4.44 13.82 -17.58
N ALA A 73 5.64 13.71 -17.03
CA ALA A 73 6.88 14.14 -17.66
C ALA A 73 7.42 13.11 -18.68
N ASP A 74 6.68 12.04 -18.97
CA ASP A 74 7.13 11.03 -19.93
C ASP A 74 7.06 11.56 -21.38
N ASP A 75 8.23 11.73 -22.00
CA ASP A 75 8.36 12.19 -23.40
C ASP A 75 8.55 11.04 -24.40
N GLY A 76 8.54 9.78 -23.94
CA GLY A 76 8.71 8.59 -24.77
C GLY A 76 10.16 8.24 -25.11
N SER A 77 11.14 9.06 -24.72
CA SER A 77 12.56 8.74 -24.88
C SER A 77 12.96 7.52 -24.04
N GLU A 78 14.09 6.90 -24.36
CA GLU A 78 14.63 5.81 -23.55
C GLU A 78 14.97 6.25 -22.13
N GLU A 79 15.54 7.44 -21.98
CA GLU A 79 15.86 8.03 -20.68
C GLU A 79 14.58 8.26 -19.86
N SER A 80 13.53 8.79 -20.50
CA SER A 80 12.24 8.99 -19.86
C SER A 80 11.59 7.68 -19.42
N ARG A 81 11.58 6.66 -20.28
CA ARG A 81 11.10 5.31 -19.93
C ARG A 81 11.86 4.71 -18.75
N HIS A 82 13.18 4.96 -18.67
CA HIS A 82 13.98 4.54 -17.52
C HIS A 82 13.56 5.26 -16.24
N ARG A 83 13.37 6.60 -16.29
CA ARG A 83 12.89 7.39 -15.14
C ARG A 83 11.51 6.93 -14.67
N VAL A 84 10.57 6.68 -15.59
CA VAL A 84 9.24 6.14 -15.28
C VAL A 84 9.33 4.79 -14.59
N THR A 85 10.17 3.89 -15.10
CA THR A 85 10.36 2.56 -14.51
C THR A 85 10.93 2.66 -13.09
N ALA A 86 11.93 3.50 -12.89
CA ALA A 86 12.52 3.76 -11.59
C ALA A 86 11.50 4.37 -10.61
N ALA A 87 10.70 5.34 -11.07
CA ALA A 87 9.67 5.99 -10.25
C ALA A 87 8.56 5.02 -9.84
N LYS A 88 8.10 4.14 -10.73
CA LYS A 88 7.14 3.09 -10.38
C LYS A 88 7.69 2.15 -9.30
N ARG A 89 8.96 1.74 -9.41
CA ARG A 89 9.61 0.89 -8.40
C ARG A 89 9.77 1.60 -7.06
N ALA A 90 10.14 2.88 -7.07
CA ALA A 90 10.24 3.70 -5.86
C ALA A 90 8.87 3.90 -5.20
N ALA A 91 7.83 4.18 -6.00
CA ALA A 91 6.46 4.31 -5.52
C ALA A 91 5.93 3.01 -4.90
N ALA A 92 6.18 1.86 -5.54
CA ALA A 92 5.85 0.56 -4.96
C ALA A 92 6.59 0.31 -3.64
N SER A 93 7.87 0.68 -3.56
CA SER A 93 8.63 0.54 -2.31
C SER A 93 8.08 1.42 -1.18
N ALA A 94 7.74 2.67 -1.49
CA ALA A 94 7.13 3.59 -0.52
C ALA A 94 5.75 3.10 -0.05
N MET A 95 4.92 2.57 -0.96
CA MET A 95 3.64 1.99 -0.60
C MET A 95 3.82 0.72 0.25
N ARG A 96 4.77 -0.15 -0.10
CA ARG A 96 5.13 -1.32 0.74
C ARG A 96 5.42 -0.88 2.16
N ASP A 97 6.26 0.14 2.35
CA ASP A 97 6.64 0.60 3.69
C ASP A 97 5.46 1.12 4.50
N MET A 98 4.52 1.83 3.86
CA MET A 98 3.30 2.27 4.52
C MET A 98 2.43 1.09 4.97
N LEU A 99 2.22 0.10 4.09
CA LEU A 99 1.42 -1.09 4.37
C LEU A 99 2.08 -1.98 5.45
N LEU A 100 3.39 -2.20 5.34
CA LEU A 100 4.15 -3.01 6.29
C LEU A 100 4.17 -2.39 7.69
N ALA A 101 4.27 -1.07 7.79
CA ALA A 101 4.15 -0.36 9.06
C ALA A 101 2.74 -0.43 9.67
N GLY A 102 1.71 -0.64 8.84
CA GLY A 102 0.31 -0.78 9.27
C GLY A 102 -0.01 -2.10 9.96
N ILE A 103 0.71 -3.18 9.65
CA ILE A 103 0.48 -4.51 10.26
C ILE A 103 0.64 -4.48 11.80
N PRO A 104 1.78 -4.04 12.38
CA PRO A 104 1.91 -3.98 13.84
C PRO A 104 0.92 -2.99 14.47
N ALA A 105 0.61 -1.88 13.80
CA ALA A 105 -0.37 -0.90 14.29
C ALA A 105 -1.78 -1.48 14.38
N GLY A 106 -2.20 -2.27 13.37
CA GLY A 106 -3.50 -2.93 13.37
C GLY A 106 -3.61 -4.03 14.42
N VAL A 107 -2.55 -4.83 14.61
CA VAL A 107 -2.50 -5.84 15.68
C VAL A 107 -2.69 -5.17 17.05
N GLN A 108 -1.98 -4.06 17.31
CA GLN A 108 -2.10 -3.33 18.57
C GLN A 108 -3.48 -2.68 18.75
N THR A 109 -4.03 -2.09 17.70
CA THR A 109 -5.36 -1.49 17.70
C THR A 109 -6.42 -2.53 18.04
N ASN A 110 -6.41 -3.69 17.38
CA ASN A 110 -7.39 -4.75 17.61
C ASN A 110 -7.33 -5.33 19.03
N GLN A 111 -6.11 -5.45 19.59
CA GLN A 111 -5.92 -5.86 20.98
C GLN A 111 -6.50 -4.84 21.97
N THR A 112 -6.43 -3.54 21.65
CA THR A 112 -6.85 -2.46 22.54
C THR A 112 -8.36 -2.20 22.50
N TRP A 113 -8.96 -2.27 21.31
CA TRP A 113 -10.32 -1.76 21.07
C TRP A 113 -11.37 -2.82 20.79
N SER A 114 -10.97 -4.07 20.55
CA SER A 114 -11.88 -5.14 20.13
C SER A 114 -11.67 -6.45 20.87
N ASP A 115 -11.02 -6.42 22.04
CA ASP A 115 -10.64 -7.62 22.80
C ASP A 115 -9.90 -8.67 21.93
N GLY A 116 -9.16 -8.22 20.92
CA GLY A 116 -8.48 -9.08 19.96
C GLY A 116 -9.35 -9.66 18.83
N LEU A 117 -10.62 -9.26 18.72
CA LEU A 117 -11.58 -9.73 17.70
C LEU A 117 -11.60 -8.87 16.42
N GLY A 118 -10.79 -7.81 16.36
CA GLY A 118 -10.67 -6.99 15.13
C GLY A 118 -10.04 -7.78 13.97
N PRO A 119 -10.27 -7.36 12.72
CA PRO A 119 -9.80 -8.08 11.54
C PRO A 119 -8.26 -8.16 11.50
N ASP A 120 -7.70 -9.34 11.21
CA ASP A 120 -6.24 -9.52 11.10
C ASP A 120 -5.69 -8.67 9.93
N PRO A 121 -4.78 -7.71 10.18
CA PRO A 121 -4.17 -6.89 9.13
C PRO A 121 -3.58 -7.68 7.97
N ARG A 122 -2.99 -8.85 8.27
CA ARG A 122 -2.41 -9.72 7.26
C ARG A 122 -3.48 -10.32 6.37
N GLU A 123 -4.61 -10.70 6.96
CA GLU A 123 -5.74 -11.25 6.24
C GLU A 123 -6.42 -10.20 5.34
N GLU A 124 -6.50 -8.96 5.81
CA GLU A 124 -7.02 -7.86 4.98
C GLU A 124 -6.11 -7.58 3.78
N LEU A 125 -4.78 -7.60 3.96
CA LEU A 125 -3.82 -7.53 2.86
C LEU A 125 -3.92 -8.73 1.90
N ARG A 126 -4.11 -9.96 2.41
CA ARG A 126 -4.33 -11.15 1.56
C ARG A 126 -5.56 -10.98 0.68
N ARG A 127 -6.69 -10.62 1.29
CA ARG A 127 -7.96 -10.38 0.58
C ARG A 127 -7.83 -9.27 -0.46
N PHE A 128 -7.10 -8.20 -0.13
CA PHE A 128 -6.79 -7.15 -1.08
C PHE A 128 -6.06 -7.68 -2.30
N VAL A 129 -4.98 -8.44 -2.09
CA VAL A 129 -4.20 -9.06 -3.17
C VAL A 129 -5.09 -10.01 -3.99
N GLU A 130 -5.82 -10.91 -3.35
CA GLU A 130 -6.69 -11.89 -4.03
C GLU A 130 -7.74 -11.21 -4.92
N THR A 131 -8.42 -10.21 -4.38
CA THR A 131 -9.49 -9.46 -5.08
C THR A 131 -8.98 -8.75 -6.35
N HIS A 132 -7.74 -8.28 -6.32
CA HIS A 132 -7.19 -7.43 -7.38
C HIS A 132 -6.23 -8.15 -8.32
N THR A 133 -5.71 -9.32 -7.93
CA THR A 133 -4.93 -10.19 -8.81
C THR A 133 -5.84 -10.99 -9.75
N GLY A 134 -7.05 -11.36 -9.30
CA GLY A 134 -8.04 -12.09 -10.11
C GLY A 134 -8.78 -11.26 -11.17
N ARG A 135 -8.50 -9.96 -11.29
CA ARG A 135 -9.15 -9.02 -12.21
C ARG A 135 -8.34 -8.69 -13.47
N VAL A 136 -7.21 -9.37 -13.68
CA VAL A 136 -6.43 -9.26 -14.92
C VAL A 136 -6.74 -10.50 -15.79
N ALA A 137 -7.85 -10.45 -16.51
CA ALA A 137 -8.16 -11.32 -17.64
C ALA A 137 -8.89 -10.51 -18.71
#